data_AF-A0A2G1X601-F1
#
_entry.id   AF-A0A2G1X601-F1
#
_cell.length_a   1.000
_cell.length_b   1.000
_cell.length_c   1.000
_cell.angle_alpha   90.00
_cell.angle_beta   90.00
_cell.angle_gamma   90.00
#
_symmetry.space_group_name_H-M   'P 1'
#
loop_
_entity.id
_entity.type
_entity.pdbx_description
1 polymer ?
#
loop_
_entity_poly.entity_id
_entity_poly.type
_entity_poly.pdbx_seq_one_letter_code
_entity_poly.pdbx_strand_id
1 'polypeptide(L)'
;MAVWNGRGVPSDLAVIARDSGSLLLMEAGLMTVSVVVALAFGELHAALGFLVAGGVTSLVGGLANRRFADAPEPKMKHGMVIAAGGWLMVAVFGALPLFLTAWVTPAAVMDAF
;
A
#
# COMPACT_ATOMS: atom_id res chain seq x y z
N MET A 1 -3.66 -5.81 -30.44
CA MET A 1 -4.77 -6.68 -29.99
C MET A 1 -4.53 -7.00 -28.52
N ALA A 2 -5.50 -6.78 -27.64
CA ALA A 2 -5.34 -7.09 -26.22
C ALA A 2 -5.37 -8.61 -26.02
N VAL A 3 -4.34 -9.17 -25.38
CA VAL A 3 -4.32 -10.58 -24.98
C VAL A 3 -4.99 -10.67 -23.62
N TRP A 4 -6.09 -11.40 -23.52
CA TRP A 4 -6.85 -11.54 -22.28
C TRP A 4 -6.33 -12.75 -21.49
N ASN A 5 -6.19 -12.61 -20.17
CA ASN A 5 -5.87 -13.75 -19.31
C ASN A 5 -7.11 -14.61 -19.05
N GLY A 6 -6.93 -15.84 -18.53
CA GLY A 6 -8.03 -16.75 -18.15
C GLY A 6 -8.94 -16.24 -17.02
N ARG A 7 -8.79 -14.98 -16.63
CA ARG A 7 -9.44 -14.29 -15.51
C ARG A 7 -10.18 -13.01 -15.98
N GLY A 8 -10.33 -12.81 -17.29
CA GLY A 8 -11.12 -11.71 -17.88
C GLY A 8 -10.47 -10.33 -17.80
N VAL A 9 -9.15 -10.25 -17.65
CA VAL A 9 -8.40 -8.98 -17.57
C VAL A 9 -7.32 -8.94 -18.67
N PRO A 10 -7.03 -7.79 -19.30
CA PRO A 10 -5.91 -7.67 -20.23
C PRO A 10 -4.58 -8.06 -19.58
N SER A 11 -3.74 -8.82 -20.29
CA SER A 11 -2.46 -9.32 -19.78
C SER A 11 -1.55 -8.19 -19.28
N ASP A 12 -1.51 -7.07 -20.01
CA ASP A 12 -0.70 -5.91 -19.64
C ASP A 12 -1.15 -5.32 -18.29
N LEU A 13 -2.46 -5.24 -18.04
CA LEU A 13 -3.01 -4.72 -16.79
C LEU A 13 -2.76 -5.69 -15.62
N ALA A 14 -2.80 -7.00 -15.88
CA ALA A 14 -2.46 -8.01 -14.88
C ALA A 14 -0.99 -7.89 -14.41
N VAL A 15 -0.06 -7.62 -15.35
CA VAL A 15 1.35 -7.38 -15.01
C VAL A 15 1.50 -6.13 -14.15
N ILE A 16 0.90 -5.01 -14.58
CA ILE A 16 0.95 -3.75 -13.84
C ILE A 16 0.36 -3.94 -12.43
N ALA A 17 -0.80 -4.58 -12.31
CA ALA A 17 -1.45 -4.80 -11.03
C ALA A 17 -0.62 -5.68 -10.07
N ARG A 18 0.01 -6.75 -10.58
CA ARG A 18 0.90 -7.61 -9.76
C ARG A 18 2.06 -6.78 -9.18
N ASP A 19 2.75 -6.05 -10.04
CA ASP A 19 3.98 -5.35 -9.66
C ASP A 19 3.68 -4.11 -8.79
N SER A 20 2.58 -3.39 -9.06
CA SER A 20 2.06 -2.37 -8.14
C SER A 20 1.66 -2.97 -6.79
N GLY A 21 1.10 -4.19 -6.77
CA GLY A 21 0.82 -4.92 -5.53
C GLY A 21 2.08 -5.20 -4.70
N SER A 22 3.19 -5.52 -5.36
CA SER A 22 4.50 -5.68 -4.70
C SER A 22 5.01 -4.37 -4.10
N LEU A 23 4.81 -3.23 -4.78
CA LEU A 23 5.17 -1.91 -4.23
C LEU A 23 4.36 -1.59 -2.96
N LEU A 24 3.05 -1.87 -2.97
CA LEU A 24 2.19 -1.71 -1.79
C LEU A 24 2.61 -2.61 -0.63
N LEU A 25 3.04 -3.85 -0.90
CA LEU A 25 3.57 -4.74 0.14
C LEU A 25 4.86 -4.20 0.75
N MET A 26 5.76 -3.62 -0.06
CA MET A 26 6.96 -2.94 0.45
C MET A 26 6.60 -1.74 1.32
N GLU A 27 5.65 -0.90 0.87
CA GLU A 27 5.15 0.25 1.62
C GLU A 27 4.52 -0.16 2.96
N ALA A 28 3.71 -1.22 2.98
CA ALA A 28 3.15 -1.78 4.21
C ALA A 28 4.25 -2.29 5.17
N GLY A 29 5.33 -2.84 4.63
CA GLY A 29 6.53 -3.19 5.40
C GLY A 29 7.15 -1.97 6.08
N LEU A 30 7.29 -0.85 5.36
CA LEU A 30 7.78 0.42 5.92
C LEU A 30 6.83 0.97 6.99
N MET A 31 5.51 0.90 6.80
CA MET A 31 4.54 1.29 7.82
C MET A 31 4.68 0.44 9.09
N THR A 32 4.98 -0.85 8.95
CA THR A 32 5.23 -1.73 10.10
C THR A 32 6.46 -1.29 10.89
N VAL A 33 7.52 -0.81 10.21
CA VAL A 33 8.68 -0.21 10.89
C VAL A 33 8.26 1.02 11.69
N SER A 34 7.40 1.89 11.14
CA SER A 34 6.86 3.04 11.86
C SER A 34 6.03 2.66 13.08
N VAL A 35 5.29 1.54 13.05
CA VAL A 35 4.60 1.01 14.25
C VAL A 35 5.59 0.71 15.37
N VAL A 36 6.71 0.04 15.05
CA VAL A 36 7.75 -0.28 16.04
C VAL A 36 8.33 0.98 16.66
N VAL A 37 8.59 2.02 15.84
CA VAL A 37 9.07 3.32 16.33
C VAL A 37 8.04 3.96 17.27
N ALA A 38 6.78 4.08 16.85
CA ALA A 38 5.72 4.68 17.66
C ALA A 38 5.56 3.97 19.03
N LEU A 39 5.60 2.63 19.03
CA LEU A 39 5.56 1.85 20.27
C LEU A 39 6.78 2.10 21.17
N ALA A 40 7.98 2.27 20.60
CA ALA A 40 9.19 2.56 21.37
C ALA A 40 9.12 3.92 22.10
N PHE A 41 8.37 4.88 21.55
CA PHE A 41 8.12 6.19 22.17
C PHE A 41 6.81 6.26 22.98
N GLY A 42 6.04 5.17 23.07
CA GLY A 42 4.77 5.13 23.81
C GLY A 42 3.59 5.80 23.08
N GLU A 43 3.72 6.09 21.79
CA GLU A 43 2.70 6.76 20.97
C GLU A 43 1.66 5.76 20.45
N LEU A 44 0.77 5.30 21.32
CA LEU A 44 -0.20 4.24 21.00
C LEU A 44 -1.18 4.60 19.88
N HIS A 45 -1.62 5.87 19.79
CA HIS A 45 -2.55 6.32 18.74
C HIS A 45 -1.88 6.31 17.35
N ALA A 46 -0.64 6.76 17.26
CA ALA A 46 0.15 6.70 16.04
C ALA A 46 0.45 5.24 15.66
N ALA A 47 0.85 4.41 16.62
CA ALA A 47 1.07 2.97 16.41
C ALA A 47 -0.19 2.30 15.83
N LEU A 48 -1.37 2.59 16.38
CA LEU A 48 -2.64 2.06 15.87
C LEU A 48 -2.95 2.58 14.45
N GLY A 49 -2.75 3.88 14.19
CA GLY A 49 -2.95 4.48 12.87
C GLY A 49 -2.07 3.83 11.79
N PHE A 50 -0.78 3.66 12.07
CA PHE A 50 0.16 2.97 11.17
C PHE A 50 -0.14 1.48 11.01
N LEU A 51 -0.58 0.80 12.08
CA LEU A 51 -0.92 -0.61 12.03
C LEU A 51 -2.14 -0.87 11.13
N VAL A 52 -3.20 -0.09 11.29
CA VAL A 52 -4.41 -0.20 10.46
C VAL A 52 -4.10 0.16 9.01
N ALA A 53 -3.35 1.25 8.78
CA ALA A 53 -2.92 1.62 7.44
C ALA A 53 -2.10 0.50 6.78
N GLY A 54 -1.05 0.00 7.43
CA GLY A 54 -0.23 -1.09 6.93
C GLY A 54 -1.04 -2.37 6.67
N GLY A 55 -2.03 -2.66 7.51
CA GLY A 55 -2.97 -3.77 7.31
C GLY A 55 -3.80 -3.61 6.04
N VAL A 56 -4.37 -2.43 5.80
CA VAL A 56 -5.14 -2.14 4.57
C VAL A 56 -4.23 -2.18 3.34
N THR A 57 -3.07 -1.51 3.39
CA THR A 57 -2.09 -1.47 2.30
C THR A 57 -1.60 -2.87 1.94
N SER A 58 -1.25 -3.70 2.94
CA SER A 58 -0.81 -5.08 2.72
C SER A 58 -1.93 -5.98 2.19
N LEU A 59 -3.17 -5.79 2.62
CA LEU A 59 -4.32 -6.53 2.10
C LEU A 59 -4.52 -6.24 0.61
N VAL A 60 -4.52 -4.96 0.22
CA VAL A 60 -4.69 -4.56 -1.18
C VAL A 60 -3.51 -5.06 -2.03
N GLY A 61 -2.28 -4.81 -1.58
CA GLY A 61 -1.07 -5.24 -2.29
C GLY A 61 -0.97 -6.76 -2.40
N GLY A 62 -1.25 -7.48 -1.32
CA GLY A 62 -1.23 -8.93 -1.25
C GLY A 62 -2.30 -9.59 -2.12
N LEU A 63 -3.52 -9.02 -2.16
CA LEU A 63 -4.57 -9.51 -3.04
C LEU A 63 -4.20 -9.30 -4.51
N ALA A 64 -3.67 -8.12 -4.87
CA ALA A 64 -3.22 -7.85 -6.23
C ALA A 64 -2.08 -8.80 -6.66
N ASN A 65 -1.07 -8.98 -5.81
CA ASN A 65 0.06 -9.87 -6.08
C ASN A 65 -0.40 -11.33 -6.24
N ARG A 66 -1.25 -11.85 -5.33
CA ARG A 66 -1.78 -13.22 -5.42
C ARG A 66 -2.70 -13.42 -6.61
N ARG A 67 -3.57 -12.45 -6.90
CA ARG A 67 -4.59 -12.56 -7.97
C ARG A 67 -4.00 -12.52 -9.37
N PHE A 68 -2.79 -11.98 -9.52
CA PHE A 68 -2.08 -11.85 -10.78
C PHE A 68 -0.68 -12.48 -10.75
N ALA A 69 -0.42 -13.42 -9.84
CA ALA A 69 0.87 -14.09 -9.70
C ALA A 69 1.38 -14.69 -11.02
N ASP A 70 0.46 -15.25 -11.81
CA ASP A 70 0.72 -15.88 -13.12
C ASP A 70 0.96 -14.87 -14.26
N ALA A 71 1.03 -13.57 -13.98
CA ALA A 71 1.26 -12.57 -15.00
C ALA A 71 2.66 -12.74 -15.65
N PRO A 72 2.81 -12.44 -16.95
CA PRO A 72 4.12 -12.47 -17.61
C PRO A 72 5.13 -11.48 -17.00
N GLU A 73 6.37 -11.56 -17.46
CA GLU A 73 7.39 -10.59 -17.06
C GLU A 73 7.08 -9.17 -17.57
N PRO A 74 7.37 -8.13 -16.76
CA PRO A 74 7.17 -6.73 -17.15
C PRO A 74 8.10 -6.31 -18.29
N LYS A 75 7.56 -5.52 -19.22
CA LYS A 75 8.27 -4.87 -20.32
C LYS A 75 8.46 -3.39 -19.98
N MET A 76 9.33 -2.66 -20.69
CA MET A 76 9.54 -1.22 -20.44
C MET A 76 8.24 -0.40 -20.38
N LYS A 77 7.28 -0.66 -21.29
CA LYS A 77 5.98 0.03 -21.28
C LYS A 77 5.20 -0.16 -19.95
N HIS A 78 5.31 -1.35 -19.34
CA HIS A 78 4.69 -1.63 -18.04
C HIS A 78 5.42 -0.87 -16.94
N GLY A 79 6.77 -0.88 -16.98
CA GLY A 79 7.60 -0.18 -16.00
C GLY A 79 7.27 1.31 -15.89
N MET A 80 7.03 2.00 -17.01
CA MET A 80 6.63 3.42 -16.99
C MET A 80 5.30 3.64 -16.25
N VAL A 81 4.31 2.78 -16.51
CA VAL A 81 2.99 2.88 -15.84
C VAL A 81 3.10 2.48 -14.37
N ILE A 82 3.87 1.45 -14.05
CA ILE A 82 4.13 1.00 -12.67
C ILE A 82 4.85 2.11 -11.89
N ALA A 83 5.79 2.83 -12.49
CA ALA A 83 6.48 3.93 -11.81
C ALA A 83 5.55 5.10 -11.50
N ALA A 84 4.77 5.56 -12.49
CA ALA A 84 3.79 6.63 -12.28
C ALA A 84 2.68 6.20 -11.28
N GLY A 85 2.15 4.99 -11.46
CA GLY A 85 1.17 4.40 -10.55
C GLY A 85 1.72 4.19 -9.16
N GLY A 86 2.99 3.78 -9.03
CA GLY A 86 3.67 3.58 -7.76
C GLY A 86 3.73 4.85 -6.93
N TRP A 87 4.10 5.99 -7.53
CA TRP A 87 4.09 7.27 -6.84
C TRP A 87 2.68 7.69 -6.39
N LEU A 88 1.67 7.48 -7.25
CA LEU A 88 0.28 7.74 -6.88
C LEU A 88 -0.16 6.85 -5.71
N MET A 89 0.16 5.55 -5.76
CA MET A 89 -0.17 4.59 -4.70
C MET A 89 0.49 4.98 -3.39
N VAL A 90 1.78 5.30 -3.39
CA VAL A 90 2.51 5.76 -2.19
C VAL A 90 1.87 7.02 -1.61
N ALA A 91 1.44 7.96 -2.45
CA ALA A 91 0.75 9.16 -1.96
C ALA A 91 -0.61 8.83 -1.31
N VAL A 92 -1.40 7.95 -1.93
CA VAL A 92 -2.75 7.58 -1.45
C VAL A 92 -2.68 6.73 -0.19
N PHE A 93 -1.87 5.67 -0.19
CA PHE A 93 -1.75 4.76 0.95
C PHE A 93 -0.91 5.38 2.07
N GLY A 94 0.14 6.12 1.75
CA GLY A 94 0.94 6.88 2.71
C GLY A 94 0.17 7.99 3.44
N ALA A 95 -0.95 8.46 2.89
CA ALA A 95 -1.85 9.38 3.59
C ALA A 95 -2.71 8.69 4.68
N LEU A 96 -2.97 7.38 4.56
CA LEU A 96 -3.77 6.62 5.52
C LEU A 96 -3.25 6.68 6.96
N PRO A 97 -1.97 6.40 7.27
CA PRO A 97 -1.51 6.44 8.65
C PRO A 97 -1.65 7.84 9.26
N LEU A 98 -1.44 8.89 8.48
CA LEU A 98 -1.61 10.29 8.93
C LEU A 98 -3.07 10.59 9.25
N PHE A 99 -3.98 10.25 8.32
CA PHE A 99 -5.42 10.46 8.49
C PHE A 99 -5.98 9.65 9.65
N LEU A 100 -5.62 8.36 9.74
CA LEU A 100 -6.11 7.48 10.79
C LEU A 100 -5.57 7.88 12.17
N THR A 101 -4.30 8.28 12.27
CA THR A 101 -3.75 8.80 13.53
C THR A 101 -4.50 10.04 13.98
N ALA A 102 -4.79 10.98 13.08
CA ALA A 102 -5.56 12.18 13.40
C ALA A 102 -6.99 11.86 13.84
N TRP A 103 -7.63 10.86 13.21
CA TRP A 103 -9.00 10.46 13.55
C TRP A 103 -9.11 9.70 14.89
N VAL A 104 -8.10 8.89 15.20
CA VAL A 104 -8.08 8.04 16.40
C VAL A 104 -7.62 8.81 17.64
N THR A 105 -6.80 9.85 17.47
CA THR A 105 -6.30 10.66 18.58
C THR A 105 -7.43 11.55 19.13
N PRO A 106 -7.80 11.42 20.41
CA PRO A 106 -8.84 12.28 21.01
C PRO A 106 -8.40 13.75 21.09
N ALA A 107 -9.35 14.68 20.93
CA ALA A 107 -9.07 16.12 21.02
C ALA A 107 -8.37 16.50 22.35
N ALA A 108 -8.78 15.89 23.47
CA ALA A 108 -8.14 16.12 24.77
C ALA A 108 -6.66 15.73 24.83
N VAL A 109 -6.22 14.77 24.02
CA VAL A 109 -4.80 14.38 23.89
C VAL A 109 -4.06 15.38 23.00
N MET A 110 -4.71 15.90 21.95
CA MET A 110 -4.13 16.92 21.07
C MET A 110 -3.93 18.25 21.80
N ASP A 111 -4.88 18.66 22.63
CA ASP A 111 -4.82 19.92 23.41
C ASP A 111 -3.77 19.91 24.53
N ALA A 112 -3.17 18.74 24.82
CA ALA A 112 -2.15 18.56 25.85
C ALA A 112 -0.71 18.86 25.36
N PHE A 113 -0.53 19.13 24.07
CA PHE A 113 0.76 19.49 23.43
C PHE A 113 0.78 20.96 23.03
#